data_AF-A0A820PT01-F1
#
_entry.id   AF-A0A820PT01-F1
#
_cell.length_a   1.000
_cell.length_b   1.000
_cell.length_c   1.000
_cell.angle_alpha   90.00
_cell.angle_beta   90.00
_cell.angle_gamma   90.00
#
_symmetry.space_group_name_H-M   'P 1'
#
loop_
_entity.id
_entity.type
_entity.pdbx_description
1 polymer ?
#
loop_
_entity_poly.entity_id
_entity_poly.type
_entity_poly.pdbx_seq_one_letter_code
_entity_poly.pdbx_strand_id
1 'polypeptide(L)'
;MSSFVTPTTVQTAISGTYVPTILKRVEYGIGSLAKLADVLRDLSISKPLIITGNSLATKTDVIEQVKKAANCQIGGVFSSIKQHA
;
A
#
# COMPACT_ATOMS: atom_id res chain seq x y z
N MET A 1 24.44 55.63 28.45
CA MET A 1 23.04 55.29 28.77
C MET A 1 22.61 54.17 27.84
N SER A 2 22.30 53.00 28.40
CA SER A 2 22.15 51.71 27.71
C SER A 2 20.90 51.67 26.83
N SER A 3 21.05 51.21 25.58
CA SER A 3 19.95 50.97 24.65
C SER A 3 19.18 49.70 25.04
N PHE A 4 17.85 49.80 25.10
CA PHE A 4 16.96 48.65 25.27
C PHE A 4 16.72 47.98 23.92
N VAL A 5 17.07 46.70 23.81
CA VAL A 5 16.77 45.86 22.66
C VAL A 5 15.39 45.24 22.88
N THR A 6 14.42 45.56 22.02
CA THR A 6 13.09 44.95 22.02
C THR A 6 13.21 43.48 21.61
N PRO A 7 12.64 42.51 22.36
CA PRO A 7 12.65 41.12 21.90
C PRO A 7 11.73 41.00 20.68
N THR A 8 12.31 40.63 19.54
CA THR A 8 11.56 40.26 18.34
C THR A 8 10.76 39.00 18.66
N THR A 9 9.44 39.11 18.66
CA THR A 9 8.53 37.97 18.81
C THR A 9 8.83 36.96 17.71
N VAL A 10 9.43 35.82 18.08
CA VAL A 10 9.70 34.71 17.16
C VAL A 10 8.34 34.18 16.69
N GLN A 11 8.00 34.45 15.43
CA GLN A 11 6.84 33.86 14.79
C GLN A 11 6.99 32.34 14.85
N THR A 12 6.13 31.69 15.61
CA THR A 12 6.14 30.24 15.82
C THR A 12 6.21 29.54 14.47
N ALA A 13 7.33 28.87 14.21
CA ALA A 13 7.52 28.04 13.04
C ALA A 13 6.36 27.05 12.95
N ILE A 14 5.79 26.90 11.76
CA ILE A 14 4.73 25.92 11.47
C ILE A 14 5.24 24.57 11.99
N SER A 15 4.60 24.03 13.02
CA SER A 15 4.97 22.76 13.65
C SER A 15 3.83 21.76 13.52
N GLY A 16 4.17 20.49 13.35
CA GLY A 16 3.22 19.39 13.17
C GLY A 16 3.86 18.05 13.55
N THR A 17 3.01 17.09 13.92
CA THR A 17 3.43 15.72 14.25
C THR A 17 2.82 14.75 13.24
N TYR A 18 3.67 13.91 12.64
CA TYR A 18 3.23 12.79 11.82
C TYR A 18 3.40 11.48 12.60
N VAL A 19 2.34 10.71 12.69
CA VAL A 19 2.36 9.36 13.26
C VAL A 19 2.14 8.38 12.12
N PRO A 20 3.17 7.61 11.70
CA PRO A 20 3.00 6.63 10.64
C PRO A 20 2.09 5.49 11.08
N THR A 21 1.38 4.91 10.13
CA THR A 21 0.65 3.65 10.37
C THR A 21 1.66 2.51 10.46
N ILE A 22 1.44 1.57 11.39
CA ILE A 22 2.28 0.37 11.51
C ILE A 22 1.95 -0.56 10.34
N LEU A 23 2.89 -0.69 9.40
CA LEU A 23 2.83 -1.73 8.37
C LEU A 23 2.94 -3.09 9.04
N LYS A 24 1.95 -3.96 8.82
CA LYS A 24 1.93 -5.30 9.44
C LYS A 24 2.95 -6.27 8.82
N ARG A 25 3.16 -6.19 7.50
CA ARG A 25 4.03 -7.12 6.75
C ARG A 25 4.39 -6.54 5.39
N VAL A 26 5.62 -6.79 4.94
CA VAL A 26 6.09 -6.47 3.57
C VAL A 26 6.84 -7.68 3.04
N GLU A 27 6.36 -8.25 1.94
CA GLU A 27 7.07 -9.30 1.19
C GLU A 27 7.76 -8.67 -0.03
N TYR A 28 9.09 -8.75 -0.09
CA TYR A 28 9.90 -8.08 -1.12
C TYR A 28 11.02 -8.97 -1.67
N GLY A 29 11.60 -8.55 -2.79
CA GLY A 29 12.66 -9.28 -3.50
C GLY A 29 12.14 -10.14 -4.66
N ILE A 30 13.07 -10.60 -5.49
CA ILE A 30 12.75 -11.50 -6.61
C ILE A 30 12.12 -12.78 -6.06
N GLY A 31 10.99 -13.19 -6.63
CA GLY A 31 10.27 -14.39 -6.21
C GLY A 31 9.37 -14.23 -4.98
N SER A 32 9.21 -13.03 -4.43
CA SER A 32 8.35 -12.79 -3.26
C SER A 32 6.90 -13.25 -3.45
N LEU A 33 6.39 -13.22 -4.70
CA LEU A 33 5.05 -13.69 -5.04
C LEU A 33 4.80 -15.16 -4.65
N ALA A 34 5.85 -16.00 -4.63
CA ALA A 34 5.72 -17.41 -4.23
C ALA A 34 5.24 -17.60 -2.79
N LYS A 35 5.38 -16.58 -1.93
CA LYS A 35 4.92 -16.59 -0.53
C LYS A 35 3.43 -16.27 -0.38
N LEU A 36 2.74 -15.91 -1.46
CA LEU A 36 1.36 -15.43 -1.41
C LEU A 36 0.41 -16.44 -0.75
N ALA A 37 0.51 -17.73 -1.09
CA ALA A 37 -0.32 -18.77 -0.47
C ALA A 37 -0.12 -18.84 1.05
N ASP A 38 1.13 -18.76 1.52
CA ASP A 38 1.44 -18.77 2.96
C ASP A 38 0.87 -17.53 3.65
N VAL A 39 1.02 -16.34 3.03
CA VAL A 39 0.44 -15.09 3.55
C VAL A 39 -1.08 -15.18 3.67
N LEU A 40 -1.77 -15.71 2.66
CA LEU A 40 -3.22 -15.88 2.69
C LEU A 40 -3.65 -16.85 3.80
N ARG A 41 -2.91 -17.95 3.98
CA ARG A 41 -3.14 -18.91 5.05
C ARG A 41 -2.94 -18.29 6.43
N ASP A 42 -1.87 -17.54 6.65
CA ASP A 42 -1.59 -16.84 7.91
C ASP A 42 -2.71 -15.85 8.26
N LEU A 43 -3.35 -15.26 7.25
CA LEU A 43 -4.48 -14.34 7.39
C LEU A 43 -5.85 -15.04 7.44
N SER A 44 -5.89 -16.38 7.40
CA SER A 44 -7.14 -17.17 7.31
C SER A 44 -8.03 -16.80 6.11
N ILE A 45 -7.44 -16.41 4.99
CA ILE A 45 -8.15 -16.05 3.76
C ILE A 45 -8.17 -17.24 2.81
N SER A 46 -9.37 -17.71 2.45
CA SER A 46 -9.58 -18.86 1.55
C SER A 46 -10.12 -18.49 0.17
N LYS A 47 -10.71 -17.28 0.03
CA LYS A 47 -11.32 -16.82 -1.22
C LYS A 47 -11.05 -15.32 -1.47
N PRO A 48 -9.80 -14.93 -1.81
CA PRO A 48 -9.44 -13.53 -1.99
C PRO A 48 -10.07 -12.95 -3.27
N LEU A 49 -10.39 -11.65 -3.23
CA LEU A 49 -10.77 -10.85 -4.40
C LEU A 49 -9.53 -10.08 -4.89
N ILE A 50 -9.22 -10.18 -6.17
CA ILE A 50 -8.13 -9.39 -6.76
C ILE A 50 -8.70 -8.05 -7.23
N ILE A 51 -8.16 -6.95 -6.73
CA ILE A 51 -8.49 -5.58 -7.14
C ILE A 51 -7.27 -4.99 -7.83
N THR A 52 -7.44 -4.45 -9.04
CA THR A 52 -6.31 -3.96 -9.84
C THR A 52 -6.75 -2.87 -10.83
N GLY A 53 -5.80 -2.24 -11.52
CA GLY A 53 -6.08 -1.33 -12.62
C GLY A 53 -6.28 -2.09 -13.95
N ASN A 54 -7.04 -1.48 -14.86
CA ASN A 54 -7.35 -2.09 -16.17
C ASN A 54 -6.10 -2.48 -16.98
N SER A 55 -5.05 -1.65 -16.94
CA SER A 55 -3.79 -1.94 -17.67
C SER A 55 -3.12 -3.22 -17.18
N LEU A 56 -2.99 -3.43 -15.87
CA LEU A 56 -2.41 -4.67 -15.33
C LEU A 56 -3.28 -5.88 -15.67
N ALA A 57 -4.60 -5.71 -15.63
CA ALA A 57 -5.54 -6.79 -15.95
C ALA A 57 -5.56 -7.19 -17.43
N THR A 58 -5.25 -6.27 -18.37
CA THR A 58 -5.43 -6.50 -19.81
C THR A 58 -4.16 -6.52 -20.63
N LYS A 59 -3.06 -5.90 -20.16
CA LYS A 59 -1.81 -5.74 -20.91
C LYS A 59 -0.66 -6.61 -20.39
N THR A 60 -0.88 -7.36 -19.32
CA THR A 60 0.16 -8.17 -18.66
C THR A 60 -0.43 -9.51 -18.20
N ASP A 61 0.42 -10.47 -17.91
CA ASP A 61 0.08 -11.78 -17.35
C ASP A 61 0.08 -11.79 -15.80
N VAL A 62 0.31 -10.64 -15.17
CA VAL A 62 0.45 -10.51 -13.71
C VAL A 62 -0.72 -11.11 -12.94
N ILE A 63 -1.95 -10.94 -13.44
CA ILE A 63 -3.15 -11.49 -12.77
C ILE A 63 -3.14 -13.01 -12.77
N GLU A 64 -2.70 -13.65 -13.86
CA GLU A 64 -2.59 -15.10 -13.94
C GLU A 64 -1.47 -15.63 -13.04
N GLN A 65 -0.34 -14.90 -12.96
CA GLN A 65 0.73 -15.22 -12.01
C GLN A 65 0.24 -15.15 -10.55
N VAL A 66 -0.55 -14.12 -10.20
CA VAL A 66 -1.14 -13.96 -8.86
C VAL A 66 -2.13 -15.08 -8.55
N LYS A 67 -3.04 -15.41 -9.48
CA LYS A 67 -3.99 -16.53 -9.31
C LYS A 67 -3.26 -17.85 -9.05
N LYS A 68 -2.22 -18.13 -9.83
CA LYS A 68 -1.38 -19.33 -9.67
C LYS A 68 -0.68 -19.36 -8.30
N ALA A 69 -0.10 -18.24 -7.89
CA ALA A 69 0.64 -18.14 -6.64
C ALA A 69 -0.25 -18.18 -5.39
N ALA A 70 -1.51 -17.75 -5.49
CA ALA A 70 -2.46 -17.78 -4.38
C ALA A 70 -2.84 -19.20 -3.96
N ASN A 71 -2.75 -20.18 -4.87
CA ASN A 71 -3.05 -21.59 -4.65
C ASN A 71 -4.38 -21.86 -3.91
N CYS A 72 -5.38 -21.02 -4.16
CA CYS A 72 -6.73 -21.12 -3.59
C CYS A 72 -7.75 -20.60 -4.60
N GLN A 73 -9.03 -20.82 -4.33
CA GLN A 73 -10.09 -20.31 -5.19
C GLN A 73 -10.14 -18.79 -5.13
N ILE A 74 -9.93 -18.13 -6.27
CA ILE A 74 -10.08 -16.68 -6.37
C ILE A 74 -11.56 -16.31 -6.46
N GLY A 75 -12.00 -15.34 -5.66
CA GLY A 75 -13.38 -14.88 -5.63
C GLY A 75 -13.80 -14.06 -6.86
N GLY A 76 -12.82 -13.48 -7.54
CA GLY A 76 -12.99 -12.72 -8.78
C GLY A 76 -11.82 -11.77 -9.03
N VAL A 77 -11.88 -11.06 -10.15
CA VAL A 77 -10.97 -9.96 -10.46
C VAL A 77 -11.83 -8.74 -10.77
N PHE A 78 -11.61 -7.65 -10.04
CA PHE A 78 -12.21 -6.35 -10.31
C PHE A 78 -11.14 -5.39 -10.84
N SER A 79 -11.28 -4.96 -12.09
CA SER A 79 -10.31 -4.11 -12.79
C SER A 79 -10.87 -2.80 -13.35
N SER A 80 -12.17 -2.55 -13.15
CA SER A 80 -12.89 -1.38 -13.66
C SER A 80 -12.80 -0.18 -12.71
N ILE A 81 -11.69 -0.03 -11.98
CA ILE A 81 -11.43 1.16 -11.17
C ILE A 81 -11.25 2.33 -12.12
N LYS A 82 -12.25 3.22 -12.18
CA LYS A 82 -12.18 4.45 -12.96
C LYS A 82 -11.36 5.48 -12.20
N GLN A 83 -10.44 6.16 -12.89
CA GLN A 83 -9.85 7.38 -12.39
C GLN A 83 -10.97 8.42 -12.24
N HIS A 84 -11.03 9.14 -11.12
CA HIS A 84 -11.91 10.31 -11.02
C HIS A 84 -11.53 11.27 -12.16
N ALA A 85 -12.52 11.56 -13.02
CA ALA A 85 -12.40 12.55 -14.08
C ALA A 85 -12.39 13.96 -13.49
#